data_AF-A0A0J6RMP0-F1
#
_entry.id   AF-A0A0J6RMP0-F1
#
_cell.length_a   1.000
_cell.length_b   1.000
_cell.length_c   1.000
_cell.angle_alpha   90.00
_cell.angle_beta   90.00
_cell.angle_gamma   90.00
#
_symmetry.space_group_name_H-M   'P 1'
#
loop_
_entity.id
_entity.type
_entity.pdbx_description
1 polymer ?
#
loop_
_entity_poly.entity_id
_entity_poly.type
_entity_poly.pdbx_seq_one_letter_code
_entity_poly.pdbx_strand_id
1 'polypeptide(L)' 'MTDWRPIDRAPQDGRWIIAIHRGEPDRRAVIRWDPGRVGDGRPWHVATTEYGYAPEAFTHWMPFPDPPTQDRETEGEQGA' A
#
# COMPACT_ATOMS: atom_id res chain seq x y z
N MET A 1 -0.62 2.18 -17.14
CA MET A 1 0.33 3.02 -16.37
C MET A 1 -0.17 3.10 -14.96
N THR A 2 0.73 3.05 -13.98
CA THR A 2 0.38 3.01 -12.57
C THR A 2 -0.08 4.39 -12.11
N ASP A 3 -1.39 4.59 -11.95
CA ASP A 3 -1.96 5.89 -11.60
C ASP A 3 -1.75 6.18 -10.10
N TRP A 4 -0.68 6.91 -9.80
CA TRP A 4 -0.49 7.56 -8.51
C TRP A 4 -1.61 8.58 -8.27
N ARG A 5 -2.20 8.52 -7.09
CA ARG A 5 -3.34 9.36 -6.66
C ARG A 5 -2.95 10.18 -5.44
N PRO A 6 -3.49 11.38 -5.26
CA PRO A 6 -3.31 12.16 -4.03
C PRO A 6 -3.70 11.37 -2.76
N ILE A 7 -2.93 11.52 -1.67
CA ILE A 7 -3.10 10.76 -0.41
C ILE A 7 -4.44 11.03 0.29
N ASP A 8 -5.06 12.19 0.09
CA ASP A 8 -6.37 12.53 0.64
C ASP A 8 -7.49 11.61 0.14
N ARG A 9 -7.25 10.94 -1.00
CA ARG A 9 -8.18 9.96 -1.60
C ARG A 9 -7.77 8.50 -1.30
N ALA A 10 -6.81 8.29 -0.41
CA ALA A 10 -6.37 6.97 -0.05
C ALA A 10 -7.47 6.22 0.72
N PRO A 11 -7.59 4.89 0.53
CA PRO A 11 -8.57 4.10 1.24
C PRO A 11 -8.28 4.11 2.75
N GLN A 12 -9.34 4.32 3.53
CA GLN A 12 -9.30 4.30 5.00
C GLN A 12 -9.93 3.03 5.59
N ASP A 13 -10.07 1.99 4.77
CA ASP A 13 -10.70 0.70 5.09
C ASP A 13 -9.71 -0.33 5.66
N GLY A 14 -8.45 0.07 5.90
CA GLY A 14 -7.40 -0.80 6.45
C GLY A 14 -6.64 -1.64 5.43
N ARG A 15 -6.94 -1.52 4.13
CA ARG A 15 -6.15 -2.20 3.09
C ARG A 15 -4.74 -1.62 2.96
N TRP A 16 -3.81 -2.46 2.55
CA TRP A 16 -2.44 -2.02 2.24
C TRP A 16 -2.39 -1.28 0.90
N ILE A 17 -1.60 -0.21 0.87
CA ILE A 17 -1.29 0.61 -0.29
C ILE A 17 0.21 0.92 -0.34
N ILE A 18 0.70 1.36 -1.49
CA ILE A 18 2.04 1.93 -1.62
C ILE A 18 1.92 3.45 -1.59
N ALA A 19 2.72 4.13 -0.76
CA ALA A 19 2.70 5.58 -0.61
C ALA A 19 4.10 6.20 -0.73
N ILE A 20 4.16 7.46 -1.16
CA ILE A 20 5.40 8.26 -1.25
C ILE A 20 5.52 9.14 0.00
N HIS A 21 6.62 8.98 0.73
CA HIS A 21 6.91 9.80 1.91
C HIS A 21 7.31 11.23 1.50
N ARG A 22 6.71 12.25 2.12
CA ARG A 22 6.93 13.66 1.77
C ARG A 22 8.38 14.11 1.96
N GLY A 23 9.02 13.66 3.04
CA GLY A 23 10.41 14.01 3.35
C GLY A 23 11.46 13.18 2.61
N GLU A 24 11.04 12.07 1.97
CA GLU A 24 11.92 11.14 1.27
C GLU A 24 11.22 10.70 -0.04
N PRO A 25 11.11 11.56 -1.06
CA PRO A 25 10.30 11.30 -2.25
C PRO A 25 10.76 10.09 -3.08
N ASP A 26 12.03 9.70 -2.95
CA ASP A 26 12.58 8.49 -3.58
C ASP A 26 12.19 7.20 -2.84
N ARG A 27 11.66 7.33 -1.62
CA ARG A 27 11.28 6.20 -0.78
C ARG A 27 9.78 5.94 -0.87
N ARG A 28 9.46 4.67 -1.14
CA ARG A 28 8.09 4.16 -1.15
C ARG A 28 7.88 3.36 0.13
N ALA A 29 6.74 3.56 0.78
CA ALA A 29 6.33 2.84 1.97
C ALA A 29 5.09 2.01 1.68
N VAL A 30 5.01 0.83 2.28
CA VAL A 30 3.77 0.04 2.32
C VAL A 30 3.02 0.43 3.58
N ILE A 31 1.84 1.02 3.42
CA ILE A 31 1.08 1.60 4.53
C ILE A 31 -0.37 1.14 4.53
N ARG A 32 -1.03 1.22 5.68
CA ARG A 32 -2.48 1.06 5.81
C ARG A 32 -3.05 2.09 6.76
N TRP A 33 -4.34 2.38 6.61
CA TRP A 33 -5.07 3.15 7.61
C TRP A 33 -5.34 2.28 8.84
N ASP A 34 -5.03 2.79 10.02
CA ASP A 34 -5.30 2.15 11.30
C ASP A 34 -6.34 2.96 12.08
N PRO A 35 -7.61 2.52 12.11
CA PRO A 35 -8.67 3.25 12.81
C PRO A 35 -8.42 3.36 14.32
N GLY A 36 -7.64 2.43 14.90
CA GLY A 36 -7.28 2.47 16.33
C GLY A 36 -6.35 3.63 16.68
N ARG A 37 -5.68 4.24 15.68
CA ARG A 37 -4.69 5.32 15.87
C ARG A 37 -5.18 6.69 15.42
N VAL A 38 -6.45 6.80 15.01
CA VAL A 38 -7.03 8.09 14.59
C VAL A 38 -6.99 9.10 15.72
N GLY A 39 -7.25 8.67 16.96
CA GLY A 39 -7.18 9.52 18.15
C GLY A 39 -5.78 10.07 18.46
N ASP A 40 -4.73 9.39 17.98
CA ASP A 40 -3.34 9.80 18.18
C ASP A 40 -2.85 10.79 17.10
N GLY A 41 -3.72 11.18 16.16
CA GLY A 41 -3.39 12.03 15.01
C GLY A 41 -2.43 11.38 14.02
N ARG A 42 -2.19 10.07 14.15
CA ARG A 42 -1.20 9.31 13.37
C ARG A 42 -1.81 8.03 12.79
N PRO A 43 -2.83 8.16 11.93
CA PRO A 43 -3.62 7.03 11.45
C PRO A 43 -2.90 6.14 10.44
N TRP A 44 -1.80 6.59 9.82
CA TRP A 44 -1.08 5.78 8.83
C TRP A 44 -0.05 4.87 9.50
N HIS A 45 -0.24 3.56 9.39
CA HIS A 45 0.69 2.54 9.87
C HIS A 45 1.57 2.04 8.72
N VAL A 46 2.89 2.02 8.90
CA VAL A 46 3.86 1.51 7.91
C VAL A 46 4.20 0.05 8.23
N ALA A 47 4.21 -0.83 7.23
CA ALA A 47 4.38 -2.28 7.44
C ALA A 47 5.67 -2.68 8.18
N THR A 48 6.74 -1.90 8.03
CA THR A 48 8.07 -2.22 8.59
C THR A 48 8.33 -1.57 9.96
N THR A 49 7.36 -0.89 10.56
CA THR A 49 7.55 -0.18 11.83
C THR A 49 6.25 -0.10 12.62
N GLU A 50 6.35 -0.08 13.94
CA GLU A 50 5.20 0.12 14.83
C GLU A 50 4.76 1.60 14.95
N TYR A 51 5.49 2.52 14.32
CA TYR A 51 5.19 3.95 14.37
C TYR A 51 4.03 4.33 13.45
N GLY A 52 3.12 5.13 13.99
CA GLY A 52 2.10 5.82 13.22
C GLY A 52 2.61 7.13 12.63
N TYR A 53 2.09 7.48 11.46
CA TYR A 53 2.39 8.70 10.72
C TYR A 53 1.14 9.55 10.56
N ALA A 54 1.33 10.87 10.62
CA ALA A 54 0.26 11.84 10.39
C ALA A 54 -0.22 11.84 8.93
N PRO A 55 -1.45 12.28 8.63
CA PRO A 55 -1.98 12.32 7.26
C PRO A 55 -1.08 13.04 6.24
N GLU A 56 -0.33 14.04 6.68
CA GLU A 56 0.50 14.90 5.83
C GLU A 56 1.88 14.30 5.51
N ALA A 57 2.25 13.20 6.19
CA ALA A 57 3.54 12.54 6.01
C ALA A 57 3.73 11.92 4.62
N PHE A 58 2.63 11.64 3.92
CA PHE A 58 2.63 11.08 2.57
C PHE A 58 2.01 12.06 1.58
N THR A 59 2.29 11.87 0.28
CA THR A 59 1.81 12.76 -0.78
C THR A 59 0.91 12.06 -1.78
N HIS A 60 1.34 10.91 -2.28
CA HIS A 60 0.63 10.13 -3.28
C HIS A 60 0.62 8.67 -2.90
N TRP A 61 -0.37 7.94 -3.42
CA TRP A 61 -0.50 6.50 -3.23
C TRP A 61 -0.89 5.79 -4.53
N MET A 62 -0.70 4.48 -4.53
CA MET A 62 -1.27 3.56 -5.51
C MET A 62 -1.73 2.28 -4.80
N PRO A 63 -2.66 1.51 -5.38
CA PRO A 63 -3.03 0.20 -4.85
C PRO A 63 -1.80 -0.69 -4.67
N PHE A 64 -1.77 -1.48 -3.61
CA PHE A 64 -0.78 -2.55 -3.51
C PHE A 64 -1.06 -3.58 -4.62
N PRO A 65 -0.05 -3.99 -5.41
CA PRO A 65 -0.26 -4.89 -6.52
C PRO A 65 -0.74 -6.26 -6.02
N ASP A 66 -1.63 -6.88 -6.78
CA ASP A 66 -1.98 -8.28 -6.56
C ASP A 66 -0.73 -9.15 -6.72
N PRO A 67 -0.61 -10.24 -5.95
CA PRO A 67 0.45 -11.20 -6.17
C PRO A 67 0.36 -11.73 -7.61
N PRO A 68 1.50 -12.05 -8.25
CA PRO A 68 1.46 -12.67 -9.56
C PRO A 68 0.60 -13.94 -9.45
N THR A 69 -0.47 -14.02 -10.22
CA THR A 69 -1.19 -15.29 -10.41
C THR A 69 -0.18 -16.26 -10.98
N GLN A 70 0.10 -17.35 -10.27
CA GLN A 70 0.74 -18.50 -10.90
C GLN A 70 -0.23 -18.95 -11.99
N ASP A 71 0.11 -18.67 -13.25
CA ASP A 71 -0.49 -19.37 -14.36
C ASP A 71 -0.29 -20.85 -14.05
N ARG A 72 -1.37 -21.53 -13.68
CA ARG A 72 -1.42 -22.98 -13.73
C ARG A 72 -1.36 -23.29 -15.22
N GLU A 73 -0.16 -23.31 -15.78
CA GLU A 73 0.10 -24.00 -17.03
C GLU A 73 -0.54 -25.36 -16.86
N THR A 74 -1.60 -25.56 -17.62
CA THR A 74 -2.22 -26.85 -17.77
C THR A 74 -1.18 -27.65 -18.52
N GLU A 75 -0.31 -28.35 -17.79
CA GLU A 75 0.55 -29.39 -18.36
C GLU A 75 -0.36 -30.27 -19.18
N GLY A 76 -0.19 -30.20 -20.50
CA GLY A 76 -1.00 -30.92 -21.45
C GLY A 76 -0.94 -32.41 -21.13
N GLU A 77 -2.12 -33.04 -21.14
CA GLU A 77 -2.25 -34.43 -21.56
C GLU A 77 -1.61 -34.57 -22.96
N GLN A 78 -0.31 -34.87 -23.03
CA GLN A 78 0.30 -35.52 -24.19
C GLN A 78 1.48 -36.41 -23.76
N GLY A 79 1.24 -37.72 -23.78
CA GLY A 79 2.25 -38.71 -24.21
C GLY A 79 2.73 -39.71 -23.17
N ALA A 80 2.10 -40.88 -23.10
CA ALA A 80 2.57 -42.12 -23.75
C ALA A 80 1.62 -43.29 -23.46
#